data_AF-A0A2M7GC41-F1
#
_entry.id   AF-A0A2M7GC41-F1
#
_cell.length_a   1.000
_cell.length_b   1.000
_cell.length_c   1.000
_cell.angle_alpha   90.00
_cell.angle_beta   90.00
_cell.angle_gamma   90.00
#
_symmetry.space_group_name_H-M   'P 1'
#
loop_
_entity.id
_entity.type
_entity.pdbx_description
1 polymer ?
#
loop_
_entity_poly.entity_id
_entity_poly.type
_entity_poly.pdbx_seq_one_letter_code
_entity_poly.pdbx_strand_id
1 'polypeptide(L)' 'LRWQVDVADTLDLLPWVRGWGADVEVLEPKELRVKVLREIRKLNDVYGVSASSSIKPDDPDFDVSRAKFLFRG' A
#
# COMPACT_ATOMS: atom_id res chain seq x y z
N LEU A 1 15.50 -11.52 2.57
CA LEU A 1 16.08 -11.74 1.22
C LEU A 1 15.79 -10.49 0.40
N ARG A 2 16.77 -9.94 -0.34
CA ARG A 2 16.56 -8.80 -1.23
C ARG A 2 16.67 -9.31 -2.66
N TRP A 3 15.61 -9.15 -3.44
CA TRP A 3 15.61 -9.50 -4.85
C TRP A 3 16.01 -8.29 -5.69
N GLN A 4 16.79 -8.52 -6.74
CA GLN A 4 17.26 -7.50 -7.66
C GLN A 4 17.26 -8.07 -9.07
N VAL A 5 16.87 -7.24 -10.04
CA VAL A 5 16.83 -7.59 -11.47
C VAL A 5 17.17 -6.36 -12.28
N ASP A 6 17.87 -6.56 -13.39
CA ASP A 6 18.14 -5.52 -14.37
C ASP A 6 17.06 -5.56 -15.47
N VAL A 7 16.45 -4.41 -15.73
CA VAL A 7 15.35 -4.26 -16.71
C VAL A 7 15.61 -3.07 -17.62
N ALA A 8 15.09 -3.14 -18.84
CA ALA A 8 15.24 -2.07 -19.83
C ALA A 8 14.42 -0.81 -19.46
N ASP A 9 13.24 -0.99 -18.84
CA ASP A 9 12.42 0.09 -18.30
C ASP A 9 11.57 -0.35 -17.08
N THR A 10 10.83 0.60 -16.49
CA THR A 10 9.97 0.36 -15.32
C THR A 10 8.47 0.36 -15.63
N LEU A 11 8.08 0.45 -16.90
CA LEU A 11 6.67 0.50 -17.32
C LEU A 11 5.97 -0.82 -17.01
N ASP A 12 6.58 -1.94 -17.35
CA ASP A 12 6.02 -3.27 -17.12
C ASP A 12 6.11 -3.70 -15.66
N LEU A 13 7.04 -3.13 -14.89
CA LEU A 13 7.18 -3.40 -13.46
C LEU A 13 6.08 -2.72 -12.64
N LEU A 14 5.55 -1.57 -13.08
CA LEU A 14 4.56 -0.82 -12.31
C LEU A 14 3.23 -1.60 -12.13
N PRO A 15 2.64 -2.23 -13.16
CA PRO A 15 1.53 -3.17 -12.98
C PRO A 15 1.88 -4.36 -12.09
N TRP A 16 3.07 -4.93 -12.24
CA TRP A 16 3.50 -6.09 -11.45
C TRP A 16 3.58 -5.76 -9.96
N VAL A 17 4.29 -4.70 -9.56
CA VAL A 17 4.39 -4.23 -8.17
C VAL A 17 3.02 -3.96 -7.57
N ARG A 18 2.11 -3.35 -8.34
CA ARG A 18 0.73 -3.08 -7.87
C ARG A 18 -0.06 -4.37 -7.59
N GLY A 19 0.23 -5.45 -8.29
CA GLY A 19 -0.39 -6.76 -8.05
C GLY A 19 -0.02 -7.37 -6.69
N TRP A 20 1.18 -7.09 -6.19
CA TRP A 20 1.64 -7.59 -4.87
C TRP A 20 1.13 -6.74 -3.70
N GLY A 21 0.75 -5.49 -3.93
CA GLY A 21 0.26 -4.62 -2.87
C GLY A 21 1.30 -4.40 -1.76
N ALA A 22 0.89 -4.64 -0.51
CA ALA A 22 1.72 -4.39 0.67
C ALA A 22 2.82 -5.45 0.90
N ASP A 23 2.81 -6.56 0.15
CA ASP A 23 3.82 -7.63 0.28
C ASP A 23 5.20 -7.21 -0.27
N VAL A 24 5.27 -6.13 -1.07
CA VAL A 24 6.50 -5.65 -1.72
C VAL A 24 6.67 -4.15 -1.51
N GLU A 25 7.89 -3.73 -1.15
CA GLU A 25 8.29 -2.31 -1.11
C GLU A 25 9.27 -2.00 -2.25
N VAL A 26 8.98 -0.95 -3.03
CA VAL A 26 9.93 -0.41 -4.02
C VAL A 26 10.92 0.52 -3.34
N LEU A 27 12.17 0.07 -3.27
CA LEU A 27 13.26 0.86 -2.72
C LEU A 27 13.83 1.82 -3.78
N GLU A 28 14.08 1.31 -4.99
CA GLU A 28 14.65 2.02 -6.14
C GLU A 28 14.08 1.45 -7.46
N PRO A 29 14.13 2.20 -8.59
CA PRO A 29 14.54 3.60 -8.69
C PRO A 29 13.52 4.57 -8.06
N LYS A 30 13.98 5.76 -7.67
CA LYS A 30 13.18 6.74 -6.92
C LYS A 30 11.87 7.10 -7.66
N GLU A 31 11.93 7.20 -8.98
CA GLU A 31 10.80 7.54 -9.84
C GLU A 31 9.69 6.49 -9.73
N LEU A 32 10.07 5.20 -9.71
CA LEU A 32 9.12 4.09 -9.55
C LEU A 32 8.47 4.13 -8.17
N ARG A 33 9.27 4.33 -7.12
CA ARG A 33 8.76 4.49 -5.75
C ARG A 33 7.76 5.65 -5.64
N VAL A 34 8.07 6.80 -6.25
CA VAL A 34 7.18 7.98 -6.25
C VAL A 34 5.86 7.68 -6.97
N LYS A 35 5.88 6.90 -8.06
CA LYS A 35 4.65 6.48 -8.76
C LYS A 35 3.76 5.61 -7.85
N VAL A 36 4.35 4.64 -7.15
CA VAL A 36 3.62 3.78 -6.19
C VAL A 36 3.04 4.61 -5.05
N LEU A 37 3.81 5.51 -4.44
CA LEU A 37 3.32 6.40 -3.37
C LEU A 37 2.17 7.30 -3.82
N ARG A 38 2.20 7.79 -5.06
CA ARG A 38 1.10 8.59 -5.62
C ARG A 38 -0.18 7.77 -5.72
N GLU A 39 -0.07 6.51 -6.13
CA GLU A 39 -1.22 5.62 -6.23
C GLU A 39 -1.81 5.30 -4.86
N ILE A 40 -0.96 5.00 -3.87
CA ILE A 40 -1.40 4.77 -2.48
C ILE A 40 -2.17 5.97 -1.94
N ARG A 41 -1.69 7.20 -2.21
CA ARG A 41 -2.43 8.41 -1.79
C ARG A 41 -3.81 8.50 -2.43
N LYS A 42 -3.94 8.23 -3.74
CA LYS A 42 -5.24 8.17 -4.40
C LYS A 42 -6.15 7.09 -3.83
N LEU A 43 -5.60 5.92 -3.53
CA LEU A 43 -6.36 4.82 -2.92
C LEU A 43 -6.86 5.22 -1.52
N ASN A 44 -6.01 5.88 -0.73
CA ASN A 44 -6.43 6.41 0.58
C ASN A 44 -7.60 7.40 0.44
N ASP A 45 -7.57 8.28 -0.56
CA ASP A 45 -8.66 9.22 -0.82
C ASP A 45 -9.93 8.49 -1.25
N VAL A 46 -9.82 7.51 -2.16
CA VAL A 46 -10.97 6.71 -2.67
C VAL A 46 -11.64 5.92 -1.56
N TYR A 47 -10.86 5.28 -0.69
CA TYR A 47 -11.39 4.41 0.37
C TYR A 47 -11.59 5.13 1.71
N GLY A 48 -11.29 6.44 1.79
CA GLY A 48 -11.37 7.20 3.03
C GLY A 48 -10.43 6.70 4.14
N VAL A 49 -9.33 6.03 3.76
CA VAL A 49 -8.32 5.50 4.68
C VAL A 49 -7.33 6.61 5.01
N SER A 50 -7.80 7.63 5.72
CA SER A 50 -6.94 8.67 6.30
C SER A 50 -6.31 8.17 7.61
N ALA A 51 -5.14 8.71 7.97
CA ALA A 51 -4.24 8.20 9.02
C ALA A 51 -4.75 8.29 10.48
N SER A 52 -6.07 8.21 10.71
CA SER A 52 -6.69 8.31 12.03
C SER A 52 -6.99 6.95 12.69
N SER A 53 -6.78 5.81 12.02
CA SER A 53 -6.98 4.50 12.66
C SER A 53 -5.68 3.95 13.25
N SER A 54 -5.70 3.67 14.56
CA SER A 54 -4.65 2.91 15.26
C SER A 54 -4.77 1.39 15.03
N ILE A 55 -5.54 0.98 14.03
CA ILE A 55 -5.86 -0.42 13.74
C ILE A 55 -4.76 -0.97 12.84
N LYS A 56 -4.14 -2.08 13.27
CA LYS A 56 -3.13 -2.75 12.47
C LYS A 56 -3.82 -3.44 11.27
N PRO A 57 -3.31 -3.30 10.04
CA PRO A 57 -3.87 -4.00 8.88
C PRO A 57 -3.91 -5.52 9.05
N ASP A 58 -2.92 -6.07 9.76
CA ASP A 58 -2.78 -7.51 10.02
C ASP A 58 -3.45 -7.95 11.34
N ASP A 59 -4.41 -7.18 11.86
CA ASP A 59 -5.20 -7.57 13.02
C ASP A 59 -6.15 -8.71 12.63
N PRO A 60 -6.07 -9.93 13.23
CA PRO A 60 -7.01 -11.01 12.93
C PRO A 60 -8.46 -10.64 13.26
N ASP A 61 -8.66 -9.65 14.12
CA ASP A 61 -9.96 -9.09 14.48
C ASP A 61 -10.20 -7.71 13.82
N PHE A 62 -9.57 -7.43 12.67
CA PHE A 62 -9.64 -6.13 11.97
C PHE A 62 -11.08 -5.61 11.83
N ASP A 63 -12.02 -6.45 11.40
CA ASP A 63 -13.42 -6.06 11.20
C ASP A 63 -14.08 -5.65 12.53
N VAL A 64 -13.77 -6.37 13.62
CA VAL A 64 -14.28 -6.07 14.97
C VAL A 64 -13.66 -4.78 15.50
N SER A 65 -12.35 -4.61 15.35
CA SER A 65 -11.61 -3.40 15.74
C SER A 65 -12.12 -2.17 14.99
N ARG A 66 -12.39 -2.31 13.68
CA ARG A 66 -12.93 -1.25 12.82
C ARG A 66 -14.38 -0.91 13.17
N ALA A 67 -15.24 -1.92 13.38
CA ALA A 67 -16.62 -1.69 13.82
C ALA A 67 -16.66 -0.95 15.17
N LYS A 68 -15.84 -1.38 16.15
CA LYS A 68 -15.73 -0.69 17.45
C LYS A 68 -15.28 0.76 17.30
N PHE A 69 -14.40 1.07 16.35
CA PHE A 69 -13.96 2.44 16.08
C PHE A 69 -15.08 3.29 15.44
N LEU A 70 -15.80 2.73 14.48
CA LEU A 70 -16.86 3.45 13.75
C LEU A 70 -18.13 3.68 14.58
N PHE A 71 -18.47 2.77 15.50
CA PHE A 71 -19.70 2.83 16.30
C PHE A 71 -19.49 3.27 17.76
N ARG A 72 -18.32 3.85 18.08
CA ARG A 72 -18.01 4.38 19.43
C ARG A 72 -18.53 5.80 19.69
N GLY A 73 -19.45 6.30 18.87
CA GLY A 73 -20.15 7.58 19.03
C GLY A 73 -21.42 7.43 19.85
#